data_AF-A0A353ZXZ6-F1
#
_entry.id   AF-A0A353ZXZ6-F1
#
_cell.length_a   1.000
_cell.length_b   1.000
_cell.length_c   1.000
_cell.angle_alpha   90.00
_cell.angle_beta   90.00
_cell.angle_gamma   90.00
#
_symmetry.space_group_name_H-M   'P 1'
#
loop_
_entity.id
_entity.type
_entity.pdbx_description
1 polymer ?
#
loop_
_entity_poly.entity_id
_entity_poly.type
_entity_poly.pdbx_seq_one_letter_code
_entity_poly.pdbx_strand_id
1 'polypeptide(L)'
;MSEVQPLNSTLSREFSAPAEEARVARTAAALESNGITVLRAPNAAEAKRIVLDLIPVGSQVHHGASQSLEASGIAEEIEKSGRYESLRPRVLGMDRATQANEIRRLTASPDVMLGSVHAVTETGSLVAASASGSQLGAYASGAG
;
A
#
# COMPACT_ATOMS: atom_id res chain seq x y z
N MET A 1 -23.71 20.33 -32.27
CA MET A 1 -23.15 18.97 -32.30
C MET A 1 -21.64 19.13 -32.27
N SER A 2 -21.01 18.89 -31.12
CA SER A 2 -19.55 19.00 -30.96
C SER A 2 -18.93 17.67 -31.38
N GLU A 3 -18.06 17.70 -32.38
CA GLU A 3 -17.29 16.55 -32.84
C GLU A 3 -16.43 16.01 -31.71
N VAL A 4 -16.65 14.76 -31.34
CA VAL A 4 -15.76 14.01 -30.45
C VAL A 4 -14.59 13.53 -31.30
N GLN A 5 -13.43 14.15 -31.12
CA GLN A 5 -12.20 13.75 -31.79
C GLN A 5 -11.84 12.31 -31.35
N PRO A 6 -11.64 11.37 -32.28
CA PRO A 6 -11.32 9.99 -31.92
C PRO A 6 -9.94 9.95 -31.24
N LEU A 7 -9.91 9.46 -30.00
CA LEU A 7 -8.66 9.16 -29.30
C LEU A 7 -7.94 8.05 -30.07
N ASN A 8 -6.98 8.44 -30.89
CA ASN A 8 -6.04 7.51 -31.50
C ASN A 8 -4.97 7.17 -30.46
N SER A 9 -5.33 6.42 -29.42
CA SER A 9 -4.41 5.98 -28.37
C SER A 9 -3.70 4.71 -28.83
N THR A 10 -2.57 4.88 -29.53
CA THR A 10 -1.58 3.80 -29.56
C THR A 10 -1.14 3.60 -28.11
N LEU A 11 -1.66 2.58 -27.43
CA LEU A 11 -1.29 2.26 -26.05
C LEU A 11 0.24 2.15 -25.97
N SER A 12 0.88 3.05 -25.23
CA SER A 12 2.32 2.98 -25.01
C SER A 12 2.63 1.67 -24.28
N ARG A 13 3.44 0.82 -24.91
CA ARG A 13 3.93 -0.43 -24.31
C ARG A 13 5.10 -0.21 -23.35
N GLU A 14 5.56 1.02 -23.19
CA GLU A 14 6.69 1.40 -22.34
C GLU A 14 6.56 0.87 -20.90
N PHE A 15 5.33 0.82 -20.38
CA PHE A 15 5.04 0.34 -19.02
C PHE A 15 4.45 -1.09 -18.96
N SER A 16 4.47 -1.82 -20.07
CA SER A 16 3.92 -3.19 -20.14
C SER A 16 4.91 -4.28 -19.73
N ALA A 17 6.18 -3.93 -19.56
CA ALA A 17 7.25 -4.83 -19.16
C ALA A 17 7.83 -4.42 -17.80
N PRO A 18 8.34 -5.37 -17.00
CA PRO A 18 9.08 -5.06 -15.78
C PRO A 18 10.30 -4.16 -16.08
N ALA A 19 10.66 -3.32 -15.10
CA ALA A 19 11.89 -2.54 -15.17
C ALA A 19 13.12 -3.46 -15.15
N GLU A 20 14.20 -3.02 -15.80
CA GLU A 20 15.48 -3.74 -15.76
C GLU A 20 16.03 -3.83 -14.34
N GLU A 21 16.68 -4.96 -14.03
CA GLU A 21 17.25 -5.24 -12.72
C GLU A 21 18.21 -4.14 -12.23
N ALA A 22 19.06 -3.61 -13.11
CA ALA A 22 19.99 -2.53 -12.77
C ALA A 22 19.25 -1.25 -12.33
N ARG A 23 18.09 -0.95 -12.92
CA ARG A 23 17.26 0.20 -12.56
C ARG A 23 16.57 -0.01 -11.21
N VAL A 24 16.08 -1.23 -10.95
CA VAL A 24 15.51 -1.61 -9.66
C VAL A 24 16.56 -1.48 -8.54
N ALA A 25 17.78 -1.98 -8.78
CA ALA A 25 18.87 -1.91 -7.81
C ALA A 25 19.28 -0.47 -7.45
N ARG A 26 19.42 0.41 -8.46
CA ARG A 26 19.70 1.84 -8.20
C ARG A 26 18.58 2.52 -7.42
N THR A 27 17.32 2.22 -7.78
CA THR A 27 16.14 2.75 -7.09
C THR A 27 16.11 2.32 -5.62
N ALA A 28 16.41 1.04 -5.34
CA ALA A 28 16.50 0.52 -3.97
C ALA A 28 17.57 1.27 -3.16
N ALA A 29 18.77 1.43 -3.72
CA ALA A 29 19.84 2.17 -3.06
C ALA A 29 19.48 3.63 -2.77
N ALA A 30 18.75 4.29 -3.70
CA ALA A 30 18.28 5.65 -3.49
C ALA A 30 17.24 5.77 -2.37
N LEU A 31 16.30 4.80 -2.28
CA LEU A 31 15.34 4.72 -1.17
C LEU A 31 16.08 4.55 0.17
N GLU A 32 17.05 3.63 0.22
CA GLU A 32 17.85 3.38 1.43
C GLU A 32 18.64 4.62 1.85
N SER A 33 19.24 5.35 0.90
CA SER A 33 19.92 6.62 1.19
C SER A 33 18.99 7.71 1.73
N ASN A 34 17.69 7.61 1.42
CA ASN A 34 16.65 8.51 1.92
C ASN A 34 15.97 7.99 3.19
N GLY A 35 16.52 6.95 3.83
CA GLY A 35 16.01 6.40 5.10
C GLY A 35 14.82 5.46 4.95
N ILE A 36 14.52 4.98 3.74
CA ILE A 36 13.46 4.01 3.48
C ILE A 36 14.09 2.62 3.32
N THR A 37 13.80 1.72 4.25
CA THR A 37 14.31 0.34 4.17
C THR A 37 13.67 -0.40 3.00
N VAL A 38 14.48 -1.09 2.20
CA VAL A 38 14.02 -1.88 1.05
C VAL A 38 14.32 -3.35 1.27
N LEU A 39 13.29 -4.19 1.15
CA LEU A 39 13.44 -5.64 1.13
C LEU A 39 12.94 -6.18 -0.20
N ARG A 40 13.72 -7.04 -0.84
CA ARG A 40 13.40 -7.62 -2.14
C ARG A 40 12.99 -9.07 -2.00
N ALA A 41 11.88 -9.41 -2.64
CA ALA A 41 11.39 -10.78 -2.72
C ALA A 41 11.43 -11.26 -4.18
N PRO A 42 11.83 -12.52 -4.45
CA PRO A 42 11.83 -13.11 -5.78
C PRO A 42 10.42 -13.40 -6.31
N ASN A 43 9.41 -13.45 -5.44
CA ASN A 43 8.02 -13.72 -5.81
C ASN A 43 7.04 -13.26 -4.70
N ALA A 44 5.74 -13.35 -4.98
CA ALA A 44 4.67 -12.92 -4.07
C ALA A 44 4.61 -13.73 -2.76
N ALA A 45 4.91 -15.04 -2.79
CA ALA A 45 4.89 -15.87 -1.59
C ALA A 45 5.99 -15.46 -0.60
N GLU A 46 7.19 -15.20 -1.11
CA GLU A 46 8.31 -14.71 -0.30
C GLU A 46 8.08 -13.27 0.17
N ALA A 47 7.45 -12.42 -0.65
CA ALA A 47 7.03 -11.08 -0.23
C ALA A 47 6.03 -11.15 0.93
N LYS A 48 5.02 -12.04 0.83
CA LYS A 48 4.05 -12.29 1.90
C LYS A 48 4.75 -12.73 3.18
N ARG A 49 5.69 -13.69 3.10
CA ARG A 49 6.45 -14.15 4.26
C ARG A 49 7.22 -13.00 4.92
N ILE A 50 8.03 -12.27 4.14
CA ILE A 50 8.82 -11.13 4.65
C ILE A 50 7.93 -10.10 5.34
N VAL A 51 6.83 -9.69 4.70
CA VAL A 51 5.92 -8.69 5.28
C VAL A 51 5.32 -9.17 6.60
N LEU A 52 4.84 -10.40 6.68
CA LEU A 52 4.22 -10.93 7.90
C LEU A 52 5.21 -11.13 9.04
N ASP A 53 6.47 -11.42 8.73
CA ASP A 53 7.54 -11.56 9.74
C ASP A 53 7.95 -10.21 10.36
N LEU A 54 7.66 -9.09 9.68
CA LEU A 54 7.91 -7.74 10.20
C LEU A 54 6.82 -7.24 11.15
N ILE A 55 5.65 -7.87 11.18
CA ILE A 55 4.49 -7.40 11.95
C ILE A 55 4.45 -8.14 13.28
N PRO A 56 4.57 -7.44 14.42
CA PRO A 56 4.40 -8.07 15.71
C PRO A 56 2.99 -8.69 15.84
N VAL A 57 2.94 -9.88 16.44
CA VAL A 57 1.66 -10.53 16.76
C VAL A 57 0.87 -9.66 17.74
N GLY A 58 -0.43 -9.51 17.50
CA GLY A 58 -1.32 -8.68 18.30
C GLY A 58 -1.35 -7.20 17.93
N SER A 59 -0.50 -6.73 17.02
CA SER A 59 -0.55 -5.34 16.55
C SER A 59 -1.87 -4.99 15.89
N GLN A 60 -2.30 -3.73 16.06
CA GLN A 60 -3.34 -3.10 15.27
C GLN A 60 -2.81 -2.86 13.85
N VAL A 61 -3.30 -3.65 12.90
CA VAL A 61 -2.88 -3.55 11.50
C VAL A 61 -4.00 -2.94 10.68
N HIS A 62 -3.68 -1.87 9.95
CA HIS A 62 -4.56 -1.34 8.93
C HIS A 62 -3.93 -1.44 7.55
N HIS A 63 -4.78 -1.51 6.54
CA HIS A 63 -4.34 -1.35 5.16
C HIS A 63 -5.40 -0.63 4.33
N GLY A 64 -4.90 0.16 3.37
CA GLY A 64 -5.73 0.81 2.36
C GLY A 64 -6.19 -0.17 1.28
N ALA A 65 -6.91 0.37 0.28
CA ALA A 65 -7.16 -0.37 -0.96
C ALA A 65 -5.82 -0.58 -1.70
N SER A 66 -5.41 -1.83 -1.88
CA SER A 66 -4.14 -2.16 -2.53
C SER A 66 -4.23 -3.49 -3.28
N GLN A 67 -4.25 -3.41 -4.61
CA GLN A 67 -4.25 -4.61 -5.46
C GLN A 67 -3.01 -5.48 -5.24
N SER A 68 -1.88 -4.88 -4.87
CA SER A 68 -0.66 -5.63 -4.56
C SER A 68 -0.81 -6.48 -3.29
N LEU A 69 -1.46 -5.96 -2.24
CA LEU A 69 -1.72 -6.72 -1.02
C LEU A 69 -2.76 -7.84 -1.24
N GLU A 70 -3.78 -7.57 -2.06
CA GLU A 70 -4.79 -8.57 -2.43
C GLU A 70 -4.15 -9.69 -3.27
N ALA A 71 -3.44 -9.34 -4.35
CA ALA A 71 -2.84 -10.31 -5.27
C ALA A 71 -1.73 -11.16 -4.63
N SER A 72 -1.07 -10.65 -3.59
CA SER A 72 -0.07 -11.40 -2.81
C SER A 72 -0.68 -12.22 -1.67
N GLY A 73 -1.98 -12.09 -1.40
CA GLY A 73 -2.66 -12.76 -0.28
C GLY A 73 -2.24 -12.25 1.09
N ILE A 74 -1.59 -11.08 1.18
CA ILE A 74 -1.21 -10.44 2.44
C ILE A 74 -2.46 -9.88 3.12
N ALA A 75 -3.33 -9.18 2.39
CA ALA A 75 -4.56 -8.61 2.94
C ALA A 75 -5.42 -9.69 3.62
N GLU A 76 -5.65 -10.81 2.94
CA GLU A 76 -6.40 -11.93 3.48
C GLU A 76 -5.76 -12.50 4.77
N GLU A 77 -4.43 -12.63 4.82
CA GLU A 77 -3.74 -13.11 6.02
C GLU A 77 -3.92 -12.15 7.20
N ILE A 78 -3.76 -10.85 6.97
CA ILE A 78 -3.93 -9.83 8.00
C ILE A 78 -5.36 -9.89 8.56
N GLU A 79 -6.36 -10.00 7.70
CA GLU A 79 -7.77 -9.96 8.10
C GLU A 79 -8.26 -11.27 8.74
N LYS A 80 -7.77 -12.44 8.32
CA LYS A 80 -8.38 -13.74 8.68
C LYS A 80 -7.54 -14.64 9.56
N SER A 81 -6.23 -14.42 9.68
CA SER A 81 -5.35 -15.34 10.45
C SER A 81 -5.62 -15.33 11.95
N GLY A 82 -6.23 -14.26 12.48
CA GLY A 82 -6.39 -14.04 13.92
C GLY A 82 -5.10 -13.67 14.64
N ARG A 83 -3.97 -13.50 13.92
CA ARG A 83 -2.68 -13.11 14.50
C ARG A 83 -2.58 -11.62 14.84
N TYR A 84 -3.46 -10.79 14.27
CA TYR A 84 -3.40 -9.33 14.34
C TYR A 84 -4.77 -8.75 14.68
N GLU A 85 -4.78 -7.56 15.28
CA GLU A 85 -5.99 -6.75 15.40
C GLU A 85 -6.24 -6.01 14.09
N SER A 86 -6.87 -6.68 13.13
CA SER A 86 -7.15 -6.07 11.82
C SER A 86 -8.24 -5.00 11.92
N LEU A 87 -7.87 -3.74 11.65
CA LEU A 87 -8.79 -2.61 11.76
C LEU A 87 -9.78 -2.52 10.60
N ARG A 88 -9.44 -3.08 9.44
CA ARG A 88 -10.26 -2.92 8.23
C ARG A 88 -11.63 -3.61 8.34
N PRO A 89 -11.75 -4.90 8.72
CA PRO A 89 -13.05 -5.54 8.94
C PRO A 89 -13.89 -4.82 10.00
N ARG A 90 -13.26 -4.34 11.08
CA ARG A 90 -13.94 -3.57 12.13
C ARG A 90 -14.56 -2.30 11.57
N VAL A 91 -13.78 -1.49 10.85
CA VAL A 91 -14.25 -0.23 10.26
C VAL A 91 -15.32 -0.46 9.19
N LEU A 92 -15.25 -1.55 8.44
CA LEU A 92 -16.28 -1.91 7.45
C LEU A 92 -17.61 -2.31 8.11
N GLY A 93 -17.58 -2.82 9.34
CA GLY A 93 -18.78 -3.13 10.13
C GLY A 93 -19.40 -1.93 10.87
N MET A 94 -18.77 -0.76 10.85
CA MET A 94 -19.24 0.44 11.56
C MET A 94 -20.17 1.30 10.70
N ASP A 95 -21.12 1.98 11.33
CA ASP A 95 -22.00 2.93 10.66
C ASP A 95 -21.29 4.28 10.41
N ARG A 96 -21.12 4.65 9.14
CA ARG A 96 -20.47 5.89 8.76
C ARG A 96 -21.28 7.14 9.14
N ALA A 97 -22.61 7.05 9.23
CA ALA A 97 -23.45 8.20 9.57
C ALA A 97 -23.30 8.58 11.05
N THR A 98 -23.21 7.59 11.93
CA THR A 98 -23.18 7.80 13.39
C THR A 98 -21.77 7.66 13.99
N GLN A 99 -20.88 6.90 13.37
CA GLN A 99 -19.56 6.55 13.92
C GLN A 99 -18.37 7.10 13.11
N ALA A 100 -18.59 8.06 12.19
CA ALA A 100 -17.50 8.66 11.38
C ALA A 100 -16.30 9.15 12.22
N ASN A 101 -16.55 9.73 13.39
CA ASN A 101 -15.49 10.20 14.30
C ASN A 101 -14.67 9.05 14.88
N GLU A 102 -15.33 7.95 15.23
CA GLU A 102 -14.67 6.76 15.76
C GLU A 102 -13.85 6.06 14.68
N ILE A 103 -14.40 5.92 13.47
CA ILE A 103 -13.67 5.41 12.30
C ILE A 103 -12.40 6.21 12.07
N ARG A 104 -12.49 7.55 12.04
CA ARG A 104 -11.32 8.42 11.82
C ARG A 104 -10.26 8.23 12.90
N ARG A 105 -10.65 8.12 14.18
CA ARG A 105 -9.70 7.89 15.27
C ARG A 105 -9.03 6.51 15.16
N LEU A 106 -9.80 5.47 14.86
CA LEU A 106 -9.29 4.11 14.72
C LEU A 106 -8.27 4.01 13.58
N THR A 107 -8.56 4.61 12.42
CA THR A 107 -7.69 4.47 11.24
C THR A 107 -6.53 5.46 11.19
N ALA A 108 -6.53 6.50 12.03
CA ALA A 108 -5.51 7.56 11.97
C ALA A 108 -4.12 7.08 12.37
N SER A 109 -4.05 6.20 13.37
CA SER A 109 -2.79 5.77 13.99
C SER A 109 -2.83 4.30 14.39
N PRO A 110 -2.82 3.37 13.40
CA PRO A 110 -2.59 1.96 13.67
C PRO A 110 -1.12 1.73 14.08
N ASP A 111 -0.82 0.62 14.74
CA ASP A 111 0.58 0.25 15.02
C ASP A 111 1.33 -0.04 13.71
N VAL A 112 0.64 -0.64 12.73
CA VAL A 112 1.19 -0.93 11.41
C VAL A 112 0.20 -0.53 10.31
N MET A 113 0.69 0.23 9.32
CA MET A 113 -0.05 0.55 8.10
C MET A 113 0.60 -0.09 6.87
N LEU A 114 -0.19 -0.84 6.10
CA LEU A 114 0.25 -1.45 4.85
C LEU A 114 -0.46 -0.85 3.64
N GLY A 115 0.26 -0.80 2.52
CA GLY A 115 -0.36 -0.64 1.21
C GLY A 115 0.65 -0.35 0.11
N SER A 116 0.14 -0.25 -1.11
CA SER A 116 0.93 0.07 -2.29
C SER A 116 1.06 1.58 -2.48
N VAL A 117 2.02 1.94 -3.33
CA VAL A 117 2.23 3.30 -3.82
C VAL A 117 2.01 3.34 -5.33
N HIS A 118 1.74 4.52 -5.87
CA HIS A 118 1.48 4.71 -7.30
C HIS A 118 2.79 4.77 -8.10
N ALA A 119 3.86 5.26 -7.48
CA ALA A 119 5.18 5.26 -8.08
C ALA A 119 6.27 5.12 -7.02
N VAL A 120 7.39 4.54 -7.46
CA VAL A 120 8.68 4.58 -6.78
C VAL A 120 9.64 5.24 -7.76
N THR A 121 10.26 6.35 -7.36
CA THR A 121 11.15 7.11 -8.24
C THR A 121 12.59 6.62 -8.13
N GLU A 122 13.37 6.72 -9.21
CA GLU A 122 14.81 6.38 -9.18
C GLU A 122 15.62 7.28 -8.25
N THR A 123 15.06 8.43 -7.83
CA THR A 123 15.63 9.33 -6.84
C THR A 123 15.28 8.97 -5.39
N GLY A 124 14.60 7.84 -5.17
CA GLY A 124 14.31 7.32 -3.83
C GLY A 124 13.09 7.96 -3.16
N SER A 125 12.03 8.26 -3.91
CA SER A 125 10.77 8.77 -3.36
C SER A 125 9.60 7.83 -3.63
N LEU A 126 8.65 7.79 -2.70
CA LEU A 126 7.39 7.06 -2.82
C LEU A 126 6.26 8.05 -3.11
N VAL A 127 5.44 7.75 -4.11
CA VAL A 127 4.30 8.61 -4.48
C VAL A 127 2.99 7.90 -4.16
N ALA A 128 2.23 8.44 -3.21
CA ALA A 128 0.90 7.96 -2.86
C ALA A 128 -0.15 9.04 -3.15
N ALA A 129 -1.09 8.73 -4.03
CA ALA A 129 -2.30 9.53 -4.23
C ALA A 129 -3.48 8.86 -3.51
N SER A 130 -4.43 9.67 -3.03
CA SER A 130 -5.64 9.17 -2.40
C SER A 130 -6.82 10.08 -2.66
N ALA A 131 -7.93 9.51 -3.16
CA ALA A 131 -9.16 10.26 -3.33
C ALA A 131 -9.79 10.66 -1.99
N SER A 132 -9.77 9.75 -0.99
CA SER A 132 -10.32 10.01 0.34
C SER A 132 -9.32 10.64 1.32
N GLY A 133 -8.02 10.54 1.03
CA GLY A 133 -6.94 10.91 1.95
C GLY A 133 -6.72 9.91 3.10
N SER A 134 -7.54 8.86 3.23
CA SER A 134 -7.62 8.06 4.47
C SER A 134 -6.34 7.32 4.85
N GLN A 135 -5.51 6.93 3.87
CA GLN A 135 -4.22 6.27 4.13
C GLN A 135 -3.05 7.25 4.29
N LEU A 136 -3.19 8.51 3.86
CA LEU A 136 -2.05 9.42 3.76
C LEU A 136 -1.50 9.81 5.13
N GLY A 137 -2.38 10.05 6.10
CA GLY A 137 -1.97 10.35 7.49
C GLY A 137 -1.15 9.21 8.09
N ALA A 138 -1.67 7.98 8.01
CA ALA A 138 -1.00 6.79 8.53
C ALA A 138 0.34 6.51 7.82
N TYR A 139 0.44 6.73 6.50
CA TYR A 139 1.70 6.60 5.76
C TYR A 139 2.75 7.65 6.16
N ALA A 140 2.33 8.89 6.41
CA ALA A 140 3.26 10.00 6.61
C ALA A 140 3.76 10.12 8.05
N SER A 141 2.89 9.88 9.04
CA SER A 141 3.25 10.06 10.46
C SER A 141 2.35 9.35 11.46
N GLY A 142 1.17 8.89 11.03
CA GLY A 142 0.15 8.39 11.94
C GLY A 142 0.44 7.01 12.49
N ALA A 143 1.03 6.11 11.69
CA ALA A 143 1.31 4.74 12.12
C ALA A 143 2.67 4.63 12.85
N GLY A 144 2.71 3.82 13.90
CA GLY A 144 3.91 3.54 14.69
C GLY A 144 3.67 3.42 16.19
#